data_AF-K6TPZ9-F1
#
_entry.id   AF-K6TPZ9-F1
#
_cell.length_a   1.000
_cell.length_b   1.000
_cell.length_c   1.000
_cell.angle_alpha   90.00
_cell.angle_beta   90.00
_cell.angle_gamma   90.00
#
_symmetry.space_group_name_H-M   'P 1'
#
loop_
_entity.id
_entity.type
_entity.pdbx_description
1 polymer ?
#
loop_
_entity_poly.entity_id
_entity_poly.type
_entity_poly.pdbx_seq_one_letter_code
_entity_poly.pdbx_strand_id
1 'polypeptide(L)'
;MKSPDNEPEMVLFTLICPECGVANPDNSLNCLVCERDLSNIVLFLEDDSFDLELTSECLIEYRKNFWGTDRTGKVIIYPLSEITNIEYGSPITRFKFDYNGKRHVIPLRKENMEMLKEVLPKIVDRLY
;
A
#
# COMPACT_ATOMS: atom_id res chain seq x y z
N MET A 1 -44.28 14.86 6.15
CA MET A 1 -43.11 14.29 5.44
C MET A 1 -41.91 15.13 5.85
N LYS A 2 -41.05 14.62 6.75
CA LYS A 2 -39.78 15.26 7.08
C LYS A 2 -38.75 14.73 6.09
N SER A 3 -38.02 15.64 5.46
CA SER A 3 -36.91 15.37 4.54
C SER A 3 -35.91 14.39 5.19
N PRO A 4 -35.27 13.49 4.43
CA PRO A 4 -34.18 12.71 5.01
C PRO A 4 -33.05 13.67 5.36
N ASP A 5 -32.62 13.61 6.63
CA ASP A 5 -31.42 14.27 7.12
C ASP A 5 -30.23 13.68 6.35
N ASN A 6 -29.79 14.39 5.30
CA ASN A 6 -28.50 14.10 4.67
C ASN A 6 -27.43 14.54 5.66
N GLU A 7 -27.03 13.64 6.57
CA GLU A 7 -25.79 13.81 7.31
C GLU A 7 -24.64 13.96 6.30
N PRO A 8 -23.77 14.97 6.44
CA PRO A 8 -22.62 15.08 5.57
C PRO A 8 -21.74 13.84 5.76
N GLU A 9 -21.57 13.05 4.69
CA GLU A 9 -20.58 11.98 4.65
C GLU A 9 -19.23 12.54 5.10
N MET A 10 -18.69 12.03 6.20
CA MET A 10 -17.37 12.43 6.66
C MET A 10 -16.34 12.01 5.61
N VAL A 11 -15.71 12.99 4.98
CA VAL A 11 -14.63 12.75 4.02
C VAL A 11 -13.39 12.31 4.79
N LEU A 12 -13.01 11.04 4.63
CA LEU A 12 -11.77 10.48 5.17
C LEU A 12 -10.60 10.76 4.21
N PHE A 13 -9.42 11.02 4.78
CA PHE A 13 -8.19 11.33 4.05
C PHE A 13 -7.13 10.27 4.33
N THR A 14 -7.39 9.04 3.92
CA THR A 14 -6.47 7.90 4.18
C THR A 14 -5.67 7.49 2.96
N LEU A 15 -6.01 7.98 1.76
CA LEU A 15 -5.29 7.70 0.52
C LEU A 15 -4.03 8.58 0.40
N ILE A 16 -2.89 8.05 0.86
CA ILE A 16 -1.61 8.74 0.77
C ILE A 16 -1.04 8.65 -0.65
N CYS A 17 -0.68 9.79 -1.23
CA CYS A 17 -0.03 9.84 -2.53
C CYS A 17 1.41 9.28 -2.44
N PRO A 18 1.76 8.23 -3.20
CA PRO A 18 3.11 7.66 -3.15
C PRO A 18 4.19 8.61 -3.68
N GLU A 19 3.84 9.63 -4.47
CA GLU A 19 4.84 10.55 -5.02
C GLU A 19 5.27 11.63 -4.03
N CYS A 20 4.30 12.25 -3.36
CA CYS A 20 4.54 13.43 -2.53
C CYS A 20 4.12 13.29 -1.06
N GLY A 21 3.61 12.12 -0.64
CA GLY A 21 3.23 11.83 0.75
C GLY A 21 1.96 12.53 1.25
N VAL A 22 1.28 13.32 0.40
CA VAL A 22 0.06 14.04 0.77
C VAL A 22 -1.11 13.07 0.90
N ALA A 23 -1.86 13.18 2.00
CA ALA A 23 -3.13 12.50 2.19
C ALA A 23 -4.24 13.11 1.32
N ASN A 24 -5.01 12.26 0.64
CA ASN A 24 -6.10 12.65 -0.26
C ASN A 24 -7.40 12.00 0.23
N PRO A 25 -8.58 12.56 -0.12
CA PRO A 25 -9.85 11.90 0.06
C PRO A 25 -9.82 10.49 -0.54
N ASP A 26 -10.42 9.51 0.12
CA ASP A 26 -10.32 8.09 -0.25
C ASP A 26 -10.78 7.77 -1.70
N ASN A 27 -11.65 8.61 -2.28
CA ASN A 27 -12.16 8.47 -3.65
C ASN A 27 -11.46 9.38 -4.67
N SER A 28 -10.29 9.93 -4.34
CA SER A 28 -9.57 10.85 -5.24
C SER A 28 -8.97 10.12 -6.43
N LEU A 29 -9.24 10.60 -7.65
CA LEU A 29 -8.61 10.08 -8.86
C LEU A 29 -7.20 10.63 -9.07
N ASN A 30 -6.90 11.82 -8.54
CA ASN A 30 -5.61 12.47 -8.66
C ASN A 30 -5.19 13.06 -7.32
N CYS A 31 -3.88 13.13 -7.11
CA CYS A 31 -3.33 13.82 -5.95
C CYS A 31 -3.62 15.32 -6.03
N LEU A 32 -4.12 15.88 -4.94
CA LEU A 32 -4.47 17.30 -4.82
C LEU A 32 -3.27 18.25 -4.97
N VAL A 33 -2.04 17.75 -4.87
CA VAL A 33 -0.81 18.57 -4.86
C VAL A 33 0.08 18.32 -6.07
N CYS A 34 0.32 17.06 -6.44
CA CYS A 34 1.22 16.72 -7.54
C CYS A 34 0.51 16.14 -8.77
N GLU A 35 -0.83 16.09 -8.76
CA GLU A 35 -1.66 15.61 -9.86
C GLU A 35 -1.46 14.14 -10.28
N ARG A 36 -0.56 13.40 -9.60
CA ARG A 36 -0.37 11.95 -9.82
C ARG A 36 -1.71 11.23 -9.79
N ASP A 37 -1.91 10.34 -10.76
CA ASP A 37 -3.04 9.44 -10.80
C ASP A 37 -3.01 8.48 -9.60
N LEU A 38 -4.13 8.44 -8.87
CA LEU A 38 -4.34 7.63 -7.68
C LEU A 38 -5.41 6.54 -7.91
N SER A 39 -6.03 6.46 -9.09
CA SER A 39 -7.20 5.61 -9.34
C SER A 39 -6.96 4.14 -9.04
N ASN A 40 -5.71 3.69 -9.17
CA ASN A 40 -5.31 2.29 -9.02
C ASN A 40 -4.61 2.01 -7.69
N ILE A 41 -4.48 3.00 -6.81
CA ILE A 41 -3.80 2.85 -5.52
C ILE A 41 -4.80 2.38 -4.49
N VAL A 42 -4.49 1.24 -3.87
CA VAL A 42 -5.29 0.65 -2.80
C VAL A 42 -4.75 1.07 -1.44
N LEU A 43 -3.43 1.06 -1.28
CA LEU A 43 -2.78 1.35 -0.01
C LEU A 43 -1.35 1.86 -0.26
N PHE A 44 -0.91 2.84 0.53
CA PHE A 44 0.48 3.28 0.57
C PHE A 44 0.99 3.30 2.01
N LEU A 45 2.12 2.66 2.25
CA LEU A 45 2.73 2.46 3.57
C LEU A 45 4.14 3.03 3.57
N GLU A 46 4.36 4.07 4.36
CA GLU A 46 5.71 4.57 4.63
C GLU A 46 6.39 3.72 5.70
N ASP A 47 7.57 3.19 5.40
CA ASP A 47 8.38 2.40 6.34
C ASP A 47 9.83 2.89 6.37
N ASP A 48 10.66 2.33 7.25
CA ASP A 48 12.01 2.81 7.54
C ASP A 48 12.96 2.62 6.35
N SER A 49 12.97 1.42 5.77
CA SER A 49 13.93 1.05 4.72
C SER A 49 13.36 1.14 3.29
N PHE A 50 12.04 1.24 3.17
CA PHE A 50 11.32 1.29 1.91
C PHE A 50 9.91 1.82 2.15
N ASP A 51 9.29 2.35 1.12
CA ASP A 51 7.83 2.48 1.10
C ASP A 51 7.23 1.30 0.35
N LEU A 52 5.98 0.96 0.67
CA LEU A 52 5.19 0.00 -0.08
C LEU A 52 3.96 0.68 -0.67
N GLU A 53 3.75 0.48 -1.96
CA GLU A 53 2.51 0.79 -2.64
C GLU A 53 1.83 -0.51 -3.04
N LEU A 54 0.56 -0.64 -2.69
CA LEU A 54 -0.30 -1.72 -3.14
C LEU A 54 -1.32 -1.12 -4.12
N THR A 55 -1.37 -1.72 -5.30
CA THR A 55 -2.37 -1.44 -6.32
C THR A 55 -3.30 -2.64 -6.47
N SER A 56 -4.28 -2.57 -7.36
CA SER A 56 -5.13 -3.73 -7.72
C SER A 56 -4.34 -4.88 -8.36
N GLU A 57 -3.15 -4.63 -8.90
CA GLU A 57 -2.41 -5.60 -9.73
C GLU A 57 -0.99 -5.89 -9.22
N CYS A 58 -0.38 -4.96 -8.50
CA CYS A 58 1.02 -5.01 -8.10
C CYS A 58 1.23 -4.60 -6.65
N LEU A 59 2.21 -5.23 -6.01
CA LEU A 59 2.90 -4.71 -4.83
C LEU A 59 4.21 -4.06 -5.30
N ILE A 60 4.47 -2.84 -4.89
CA ILE A 60 5.61 -2.04 -5.34
C ILE A 60 6.43 -1.60 -4.12
N GLU A 61 7.73 -1.87 -4.15
CA GLU A 61 8.69 -1.50 -3.12
C GLU A 61 9.57 -0.35 -3.61
N TYR A 62 9.51 0.78 -2.92
CA TYR A 62 10.36 1.94 -3.15
C TYR A 62 11.50 1.97 -2.15
N ARG A 63 12.73 1.65 -2.58
CA ARG A 63 13.87 1.58 -1.67
C ARG A 63 14.33 2.95 -1.20
N LYS A 64 14.48 3.10 0.12
CA LYS A 64 15.08 4.28 0.74
C LYS A 64 16.59 4.14 0.93
N ASN A 65 17.23 5.29 1.11
CA ASN A 65 18.64 5.38 1.46
C ASN A 65 18.87 4.79 2.87
N PHE A 66 20.12 4.69 3.28
CA PHE A 66 20.49 4.12 4.58
C PHE A 66 19.84 4.85 5.77
N TRP A 67 19.53 6.14 5.62
CA TRP A 67 18.92 6.96 6.66
C TRP A 67 17.39 6.91 6.67
N GLY A 68 16.76 6.26 5.69
CA GLY A 68 15.31 6.18 5.57
C GLY A 68 14.62 7.50 5.23
N THR A 69 15.37 8.53 4.81
CA THR A 69 14.82 9.86 4.53
C THR A 69 14.34 9.98 3.09
N ASP A 70 15.12 9.46 2.14
CA ASP A 70 14.90 9.67 0.71
C ASP A 70 14.90 8.35 -0.03
N ARG A 71 14.06 8.27 -1.07
CA ARG A 71 14.10 7.18 -2.03
C ARG A 71 15.38 7.22 -2.86
N THR A 72 15.90 6.04 -3.13
CA THR A 72 17.09 5.84 -3.97
C THR A 72 16.80 5.85 -5.47
N GLY A 73 15.53 5.89 -5.85
CA GLY A 73 15.07 5.63 -7.22
C GLY A 73 15.02 4.16 -7.60
N LYS A 74 15.53 3.25 -6.75
CA LYS A 74 15.38 1.81 -6.96
C LYS A 74 13.95 1.39 -6.60
N VAL A 75 13.23 0.85 -7.59
CA VAL A 75 11.87 0.34 -7.47
C VAL A 75 11.86 -1.14 -7.80
N ILE A 76 11.15 -1.93 -7.00
CA ILE A 76 10.89 -3.35 -7.29
C ILE A 76 9.38 -3.53 -7.39
N ILE A 77 8.93 -4.15 -8.48
CA ILE A 77 7.50 -4.36 -8.77
C ILE A 77 7.25 -5.85 -8.73
N TYR A 78 6.25 -6.26 -7.96
CA TYR A 78 5.81 -7.65 -7.81
C TYR A 78 4.36 -7.76 -8.30
N PRO A 79 4.11 -8.29 -9.51
CA PRO A 79 2.75 -8.59 -9.97
C PRO A 79 2.06 -9.56 -8.99
N LEU A 80 0.89 -9.19 -8.49
CA LEU A 80 0.16 -9.97 -7.47
C LEU A 80 -0.24 -11.35 -7.99
N SER A 81 -0.50 -11.47 -9.30
CA SER A 81 -0.79 -12.74 -9.97
C SER A 81 0.38 -13.73 -9.97
N GLU A 82 1.61 -13.26 -9.72
CA GLU A 82 2.84 -14.05 -9.71
C GLU A 82 3.36 -14.30 -8.29
N ILE A 83 2.75 -13.69 -7.27
CA ILE A 83 3.12 -13.90 -5.86
C ILE A 83 2.40 -15.14 -5.32
N THR A 84 3.13 -15.97 -4.57
CA THR A 84 2.57 -17.16 -3.91
C THR A 84 3.09 -17.31 -2.47
N ASN A 85 2.56 -18.27 -1.71
CA ASN A 85 3.04 -18.63 -0.36
C ASN A 85 3.17 -17.43 0.60
N ILE A 86 2.17 -16.56 0.62
CA ILE A 86 2.14 -15.36 1.47
C ILE A 86 2.09 -15.78 2.95
N GLU A 87 2.99 -15.22 3.75
CA GLU A 87 3.04 -15.38 5.20
C GLU A 87 3.27 -14.05 5.89
N TYR A 88 2.68 -13.92 7.08
CA TYR A 88 2.88 -12.78 7.96
C TYR A 88 3.55 -13.25 9.25
N GLY A 89 4.81 -12.86 9.45
CA GLY A 89 5.59 -13.23 10.64
C GLY A 89 5.07 -12.59 11.93
N SER A 90 5.23 -13.32 13.05
CA SER A 90 4.99 -12.88 14.42
C SER A 90 5.99 -13.57 15.37
N PRO A 91 6.52 -12.93 16.43
CA PRO A 91 6.32 -11.52 16.82
C PRO A 91 7.15 -10.53 15.98
N ILE A 92 8.13 -11.02 15.22
CA ILE A 92 8.94 -10.20 14.30
C ILE A 92 8.14 -10.00 13.02
N THR A 93 7.78 -8.76 12.74
CA THR A 93 6.93 -8.32 11.64
C THR A 93 7.66 -8.43 10.30
N ARG A 94 7.61 -9.61 9.70
CA ARG A 94 8.18 -9.92 8.38
C ARG A 94 7.09 -10.38 7.44
N PHE A 95 6.86 -9.61 6.38
CA PHE A 95 5.97 -10.00 5.30
C PHE A 95 6.78 -10.84 4.33
N LYS A 96 6.34 -12.07 4.08
CA LYS A 96 7.10 -13.02 3.29
C LYS A 96 6.23 -13.57 2.19
N PHE A 97 6.81 -13.77 1.02
CA PHE A 97 6.12 -14.34 -0.12
C PHE A 97 7.13 -14.92 -1.10
N ASP A 98 6.67 -15.78 -2.00
CA ASP A 98 7.49 -16.34 -3.06
C ASP A 98 7.19 -15.60 -4.37
N TYR A 99 8.25 -15.20 -5.07
CA TYR A 99 8.19 -14.55 -6.36
C TYR A 99 9.37 -15.00 -7.21
N ASN A 100 9.11 -15.38 -8.47
CA ASN A 100 10.14 -15.84 -9.41
C ASN A 100 11.07 -16.92 -8.81
N GLY A 101 10.48 -17.91 -8.14
CA GLY A 101 11.18 -19.03 -7.51
C GLY A 101 12.05 -18.66 -6.29
N LYS A 102 11.93 -17.44 -5.75
CA LYS A 102 12.71 -16.96 -4.59
C LYS A 102 11.79 -16.52 -3.46
N ARG A 103 12.24 -16.74 -2.22
CA ARG A 103 11.59 -16.23 -1.01
C ARG A 103 11.97 -14.76 -0.81
N HIS A 104 10.98 -13.88 -0.84
CA HIS A 104 11.11 -12.47 -0.49
C HIS A 104 10.69 -12.25 0.96
N VAL A 105 11.41 -11.35 1.65
CA VAL A 105 11.16 -11.02 3.06
C VAL A 105 11.26 -9.51 3.23
N ILE A 106 10.15 -8.88 3.59
CA ILE A 106 9.99 -7.45 3.75
C ILE A 106 9.71 -7.17 5.24
N PRO A 107 10.66 -6.60 6.01
CA PRO A 107 10.44 -6.24 7.41
C PRO A 107 9.59 -4.98 7.52
N LEU A 108 8.40 -5.07 8.11
CA LEU A 108 7.50 -3.92 8.25
C LEU A 108 7.39 -3.48 9.70
N ARG A 109 7.07 -2.21 9.93
CA ARG A 109 6.51 -1.78 11.21
C ARG A 109 5.22 -2.52 11.52
N LYS A 110 4.87 -2.61 12.80
CA LYS A 110 3.72 -3.39 13.25
C LYS A 110 2.42 -2.86 12.67
N GLU A 111 2.26 -1.55 12.63
CA GLU A 111 1.06 -0.88 12.13
C GLU A 111 0.87 -1.17 10.63
N ASN A 112 1.94 -1.01 9.85
CA ASN A 112 1.96 -1.33 8.41
C ASN A 112 1.66 -2.81 8.13
N MET A 113 2.18 -3.71 8.97
CA MET A 113 1.89 -5.14 8.88
C MET A 113 0.41 -5.45 9.09
N GLU A 114 -0.23 -4.85 10.10
CA GLU A 114 -1.65 -5.05 10.36
C GLU A 114 -2.53 -4.49 9.24
N MET A 115 -2.21 -3.30 8.71
CA MET A 115 -2.90 -2.74 7.55
C MET A 115 -2.76 -3.64 6.31
N LEU A 116 -1.56 -4.14 6.02
CA LEU A 116 -1.33 -5.01 4.87
C LEU A 116 -2.07 -6.34 5.00
N LYS A 117 -2.12 -6.94 6.20
CA LYS A 117 -2.90 -8.16 6.48
C LYS A 117 -4.39 -7.97 6.24
N GLU A 118 -4.91 -6.78 6.54
CA GLU A 118 -6.33 -6.50 6.35
C GLU A 118 -6.69 -6.32 4.86
N VAL A 119 -5.82 -5.67 4.11
CA VAL A 119 -6.12 -5.22 2.74
C VAL A 119 -5.69 -6.24 1.69
N LEU A 120 -4.47 -6.77 1.76
CA LEU A 120 -3.88 -7.59 0.69
C LEU A 120 -4.71 -8.84 0.33
N PRO A 121 -5.22 -9.64 1.29
CA PRO A 121 -6.03 -10.82 0.97
C PRO A 121 -7.27 -10.48 0.14
N LYS A 122 -7.94 -9.35 0.44
CA LYS A 122 -9.13 -8.88 -0.29
C LYS A 122 -8.85 -8.54 -1.76
N ILE A 123 -7.58 -8.27 -2.10
CA ILE A 123 -7.14 -7.98 -3.47
C ILE A 123 -6.72 -9.27 -4.17
N VAL A 124 -5.88 -10.09 -3.52
CA VAL A 124 -5.38 -11.34 -4.09
C VAL A 124 -6.53 -12.34 -4.36
N ASP A 125 -7.50 -12.44 -3.45
CA ASP A 125 -8.66 -13.33 -3.62
C ASP A 125 -9.57 -12.93 -4.79
N ARG A 126 -9.45 -11.71 -5.33
CA ARG A 126 -10.21 -11.27 -6.52
C ARG A 126 -9.55 -11.68 -7.83
N LEU A 127 -8.30 -12.11 -7.79
CA LEU A 127 -7.51 -12.48 -8.97
C LEU A 127 -7.65 -13.98 -9.34
N TYR A 128 -8.30 -14.77 -8.48
CA TYR A 128 -8.54 -16.21 -8.62
C TYR A 128 -10.04 -16.54 -8.52
#